data_AF-A0A0G1T0A9-F1
#
_entry.id   AF-A0A0G1T0A9-F1
#
_cell.length_a   1.000
_cell.length_b   1.000
_cell.length_c   1.000
_cell.angle_alpha   90.00
_cell.angle_beta   90.00
_cell.angle_gamma   90.00
#
_symmetry.space_group_name_H-M   'P 1'
#
loop_
_entity.id
_entity.type
_entity.pdbx_description
1 polymer ?
#
loop_
_entity_poly.entity_id
_entity_poly.type
_entity_poly.pdbx_seq_one_letter_code
_entity_poly.pdbx_strand_id
1 'polypeptide(L)' 'MNIGFDARLYGTFDRGLGRYNLSLLTNLAQLDQVNKYWIFGRLSSLSAF' A
#
# COMPACT_ATOMS: atom_id res chain seq x y z
N MET A 1 -3.63 3.79 15.54
CA MET A 1 -2.53 4.64 15.01
C MET A 1 -2.69 4.78 13.51
N ASN A 2 -2.12 5.81 12.90
CA ASN A 2 -2.12 5.94 11.45
C ASN A 2 -0.80 5.44 10.87
N ILE A 3 -0.86 4.48 9.96
CA ILE A 3 0.31 3.83 9.36
C ILE A 3 0.29 4.13 7.87
N GLY A 4 1.29 4.88 7.42
CA GLY A 4 1.44 5.22 6.02
C GLY A 4 2.35 4.26 5.27
N PHE A 5 2.00 4.01 4.01
CA PHE A 5 2.83 3.28 3.05
C PHE A 5 3.12 4.12 1.80
N ASP A 6 4.38 4.13 1.39
CA ASP A 6 4.79 4.77 0.13
C ASP A 6 4.23 3.98 -1.05
N ALA A 7 3.52 4.67 -1.94
CA ALA A 7 2.85 4.08 -3.08
C ALA A 7 3.82 3.35 -4.01
N ARG A 8 5.09 3.78 -4.11
CA ARG A 8 6.13 3.09 -4.92
C ARG A 8 6.41 1.67 -4.45
N LEU A 9 6.02 1.33 -3.23
CA LEU A 9 6.19 0.00 -2.65
C LEU A 9 4.90 -0.82 -2.70
N TYR A 10 3.83 -0.32 -3.31
CA TYR A 10 2.51 -0.93 -3.28
C TYR A 10 1.95 -1.04 -4.70
N GLY A 11 1.30 -2.15 -5.06
CA GLY A 11 0.56 -2.25 -6.32
C GLY A 11 1.29 -3.04 -7.42
N THR A 12 0.77 -2.95 -8.64
CA THR A 12 1.13 -3.90 -9.71
C THR A 12 2.26 -3.43 -10.63
N PHE A 13 2.67 -2.16 -10.50
CA PHE A 13 3.62 -1.50 -11.39
C PHE A 13 5.07 -2.00 -11.19
N ASP A 14 5.56 -2.00 -9.95
CA ASP A 14 6.88 -2.52 -9.61
C ASP A 14 6.82 -4.03 -9.39
N ARG A 15 7.18 -4.78 -10.45
CA ARG A 15 7.08 -6.24 -10.55
C ARG A 15 7.72 -6.94 -9.33
N GLY A 16 6.93 -7.77 -8.64
CA GLY A 16 7.36 -8.60 -7.50
C GLY A 16 7.01 -8.00 -6.14
N LEU A 17 7.74 -6.96 -5.72
CA LEU A 17 7.61 -6.38 -4.37
C LEU A 17 6.29 -5.63 -4.17
N GLY A 18 5.82 -4.89 -5.19
CA GLY A 18 4.57 -4.14 -5.06
C GLY A 18 3.34 -5.04 -4.85
N ARG A 19 3.29 -6.18 -5.55
CA ARG A 19 2.19 -7.17 -5.40
C ARG A 19 2.25 -7.87 -4.05
N TYR A 20 3.44 -8.21 -3.58
CA TYR A 20 3.62 -8.80 -2.25
C TYR A 20 3.14 -7.84 -1.16
N ASN A 21 3.58 -6.59 -1.21
CA ASN A 21 3.17 -5.56 -0.26
C ASN A 21 1.68 -5.23 -0.35
N LEU A 22 1.09 -5.23 -1.56
CA LEU A 22 -0.36 -5.13 -1.75
C LEU A 22 -1.09 -6.22 -0.98
N SER A 23 -0.76 -7.49 -1.23
CA SER A 23 -1.38 -8.62 -0.53
C SER A 23 -1.18 -8.54 0.97
N LEU A 24 0.02 -8.20 1.44
CA LEU A 24 0.34 -8.11 2.86
C LEU A 24 -0.51 -7.02 3.54
N LEU A 25 -0.59 -5.82 2.95
CA LEU A 25 -1.39 -4.71 3.47
C LEU A 25 -2.89 -5.00 3.44
N THR A 26 -3.39 -5.61 2.37
CA THR A 26 -4.81 -5.97 2.27
C THR A 26 -5.21 -6.95 3.37
N ASN A 27 -4.39 -7.98 3.62
CA ASN A 27 -4.66 -8.94 4.70
C ASN A 27 -4.51 -8.30 6.08
N LEU A 28 -3.48 -7.47 6.28
CA LEU A 28 -3.27 -6.79 7.55
C LEU A 28 -4.42 -5.84 7.89
N ALA A 29 -4.93 -5.09 6.91
CA ALA A 29 -6.07 -4.18 7.09
C ALA A 29 -7.39 -4.92 7.41
N GLN A 30 -7.51 -6.21 7.08
CA GLN A 30 -8.66 -7.03 7.48
C GLN A 30 -8.54 -7.49 8.94
N LEU A 31 -7.33 -7.81 9.38
CA LEU A 31 -7.06 -8.33 10.73
C LEU A 31 -6.95 -7.23 11.79
N ASP A 32 -6.35 -6.11 11.42
CA ASP A 32 -6.11 -4.99 12.32
C ASP A 32 -7.24 -3.95 12.22
N GLN A 33 -8.17 -4.03 13.17
CA GLN A 33 -9.32 -3.14 13.29
C GLN A 33 -9.03 -1.87 14.12
N VAL A 34 -7.82 -1.75 14.69
CA VAL A 34 -7.44 -0.65 15.59
C VAL A 34 -6.65 0.43 14.84
N ASN A 35 -5.85 0.02 13.86
CA ASN A 35 -5.03 0.92 13.07
C ASN A 35 -5.68 1.30 11.75
N LYS A 36 -5.32 2.48 11.25
CA LYS A 36 -5.73 2.98 9.94
C LYS A 36 -4.53 2.99 9.01
N TYR A 37 -4.66 2.29 7.89
CA TYR A 37 -3.63 2.20 6.86
C TYR A 37 -3.99 3.12 5.70
N TRP A 38 -3.00 3.84 5.19
CA TRP A 38 -3.17 4.66 4.00
C TRP A 38 -1.94 4.65 3.12
N ILE A 39 -2.17 4.87 1.83
CA ILE A 39 -1.15 4.86 0.80
C ILE A 39 -0.88 6.30 0.41
N PHE A 40 0.38 6.71 0.42
CA PHE A 40 0.79 8.07 0.10
C PHE A 40 1.85 8.06 -1.01
N GLY A 41 1.79 9.05 -1.88
CA GLY A 41 2.73 9.15 -2.99
C GLY A 41 2.56 10.48 -3.72
N ARG A 42 3.48 10.78 -4.62
CA ARG A 42 3.35 11.94 -5.50
C ARG A 42 2.26 11.65 -6.54
N LEU A 43 1.46 12.65 -6.91
CA LEU A 43 0.32 12.45 -7.84
C LEU A 43 0.74 11.79 -9.17
N SER A 44 1.92 12.15 -9.69
CA SER A 44 2.51 11.59 -10.91
C SER A 44 2.84 10.09 -10.82
N SER A 45 3.05 9.59 -9.61
CA SER A 45 3.23 8.16 -9.33
C SER A 45 1.91 7.47 -8.97
N LEU A 46 0.90 8.22 -8.52
CA LEU A 46 -0.42 7.68 -8.16
C LEU A 46 -1.32 7.42 -9.37
N SER A 47 -1.14 8.15 -10.47
CA SER A 47 -1.86 7.91 -11.73
C SER A 47 -1.51 6.60 -12.44
N ALA A 48 -0.53 5.84 -11.90
CA ALA A 48 -0.09 4.55 -12.41
C ALA A 48 -0.55 3.35 -11.56
N PHE A 49 -1.29 3.59 -10.47
CA PHE A 49 -1.84 2.55 -9.59
C PHE A 49 -3.31 2.24 -9.89
#